data_AF-A0A4Q3E6U7-F1
#
_entry.id   AF-A0A4Q3E6U7-F1
#
_cell.length_a   1.000
_cell.length_b   1.000
_cell.length_c   1.000
_cell.angle_alpha   90.00
_cell.angle_beta   90.00
_cell.angle_gamma   90.00
#
_symmetry.space_group_name_H-M   'P 1'
#
loop_
_entity.id
_entity.type
_entity.pdbx_description
1 polymer ?
#
loop_
_entity_poly.entity_id
_entity_poly.type
_entity_poly.pdbx_seq_one_letter_code
_entity_poly.pdbx_strand_id
1 'polypeptide(L)'
;MKNYLSIPVLTFFLCGSATAQNYNVGPLHVNGAIYDASAVSGSYLSTNSRLSVGSGGTWLLNNSQFQTPRIGSAQTEVITFTGGTYSRTTGYVNGYAAANSQGAGFVLPIGQSTYRPLTVNTSLASGNTISAAWYDLQPQPSTHINGIQYYFLPGYYDVNTVTAGVSVTPTAPVEAISATRLVGTADGVNFVDIGPVTTAAVLPEGSYQLRFANSSTALPLTLTAFTAIKQGNTGILSWKISSEQGVDQYTIERSADGRRFTAISSVPSQGNSVQELVYSLTDISPLKGANYYRLKTIERDGKISYSAVRLLSFDGNLRIVVYPNPTSDKATITGLEAGMQVTLLGLRGQFLSRQKASGNVLTMDMKQLPSAVYEVQVQDANGQTVGSYRVVRE
;
A
#
# COMPACT_ATOMS: atom_id res chain seq x y z
N MET A 1 59.40 35.41 37.95
CA MET A 1 58.56 35.59 36.75
C MET A 1 58.49 34.24 36.05
N LYS A 2 57.36 33.52 36.16
CA LYS A 2 57.17 32.27 35.40
C LYS A 2 56.63 32.67 34.03
N ASN A 3 57.47 32.54 33.00
CA ASN A 3 57.07 32.77 31.63
C ASN A 3 56.07 31.67 31.23
N TYR A 4 54.81 32.05 31.04
CA TYR A 4 53.83 31.17 30.40
C TYR A 4 54.09 31.19 28.90
N LEU A 5 54.47 30.03 28.35
CA LEU A 5 54.48 29.82 26.92
C LEU A 5 53.02 29.72 26.48
N SER A 6 52.47 30.79 25.89
CA SER A 6 51.15 30.75 25.26
C SER A 6 51.27 30.01 23.94
N ILE A 7 50.94 28.71 23.92
CA ILE A 7 50.83 27.91 22.70
C ILE A 7 49.40 28.10 22.18
N PRO A 8 49.16 28.79 21.06
CA PRO A 8 47.81 29.21 20.69
C PRO A 8 46.95 28.09 20.11
N VAL A 9 47.52 26.95 19.73
CA VAL A 9 46.79 25.76 19.26
C VAL A 9 47.66 24.52 19.50
N LEU A 10 47.19 23.56 20.30
CA LEU A 10 47.82 22.24 20.40
C LEU A 10 47.07 21.28 19.46
N THR A 11 47.55 21.13 18.23
CA THR A 11 47.00 20.17 17.28
C THR A 11 47.58 18.79 17.57
N PHE A 12 46.75 17.85 18.03
CA PHE A 12 47.15 16.45 18.16
C PHE A 12 47.03 15.75 16.81
N PHE A 13 48.16 15.41 16.18
CA PHE A 13 48.20 14.53 15.01
C PHE A 13 48.48 13.09 15.46
N LEU A 14 47.54 12.18 15.23
CA LEU A 14 47.83 10.75 15.23
C LEU A 14 48.35 10.38 13.83
N CYS A 15 49.66 10.28 13.69
CA CYS A 15 50.31 9.78 12.48
C CYS A 15 50.45 8.25 12.59
N GLY A 16 49.80 7.50 11.71
CA GLY A 16 49.90 6.05 11.61
C GLY A 16 49.92 5.59 10.15
N SER A 17 50.78 4.63 9.82
CA SER A 17 50.92 4.07 8.47
C SER A 17 49.68 3.23 8.07
N ALA A 18 49.49 3.06 6.75
CA ALA A 18 48.27 2.63 6.06
C ALA A 18 47.75 1.18 6.32
N THR A 19 48.00 0.60 7.49
CA THR A 19 47.37 -0.66 7.93
C THR A 19 46.44 -0.38 9.10
N ALA A 20 45.23 -0.96 9.08
CA ALA A 20 44.22 -0.79 10.13
C ALA A 20 44.79 -1.23 11.50
N GLN A 21 45.21 -0.25 12.29
CA GLN A 21 45.74 -0.42 13.64
C GLN A 21 44.76 0.25 14.61
N ASN A 22 44.35 -0.47 15.65
CA ASN A 22 43.51 0.07 16.72
C ASN A 22 44.40 0.88 17.68
N TYR A 23 44.24 2.21 17.69
CA TYR A 23 44.97 3.09 18.59
C TYR A 23 44.15 3.40 19.84
N ASN A 24 44.41 2.68 20.94
CA ASN A 24 43.82 3.01 22.23
C ASN A 24 44.44 4.29 22.79
N VAL A 25 43.71 5.41 22.71
CA VAL A 25 44.04 6.62 23.47
C VAL A 25 43.20 6.66 24.76
N GLY A 26 43.81 7.05 25.88
CA GLY A 26 43.11 7.31 27.15
C GLY A 26 42.15 8.51 27.05
N PRO A 27 41.55 8.97 28.17
CA PRO A 27 40.61 10.09 28.13
C PRO A 27 41.28 11.34 27.57
N LEU A 28 40.72 11.87 26.49
CA LEU A 28 41.21 13.05 25.78
C LEU A 28 40.20 14.20 25.93
N HIS A 29 40.70 15.37 26.32
CA HIS A 29 39.89 16.57 26.52
C HIS A 29 40.37 17.65 25.56
N VAL A 30 39.55 17.99 24.57
CA VAL A 30 39.86 19.03 23.57
C VAL A 30 39.15 20.31 24.00
N ASN A 31 39.88 21.27 24.56
CA ASN A 31 39.34 22.56 25.01
C ASN A 31 40.11 23.71 24.34
N GLY A 32 39.44 24.53 23.53
CA GLY A 32 40.08 25.60 22.76
C GLY A 32 41.15 25.14 21.74
N ALA A 33 41.11 23.86 21.34
CA ALA A 33 42.07 23.25 20.40
C ALA A 33 41.35 22.50 19.27
N ILE A 34 42.08 22.21 18.19
CA ILE A 34 41.59 21.42 17.06
C ILE A 34 42.16 20.01 17.17
N TYR A 35 41.27 19.02 17.13
CA TYR A 35 41.66 17.64 16.89
C TYR A 35 41.31 17.27 15.45
N ASP A 36 42.32 16.85 14.68
CA ASP A 36 42.20 16.53 13.26
C ASP A 36 42.69 15.11 12.97
N ALA A 37 41.75 14.23 12.60
CA ALA A 37 42.05 12.87 12.16
C ALA A 37 42.20 12.74 10.62
N SER A 38 42.23 13.86 9.88
CA SER A 38 42.22 13.88 8.40
C SER A 38 43.33 13.11 7.70
N ALA A 39 44.44 12.83 8.39
CA ALA A 39 45.55 12.05 7.86
C ALA A 39 45.33 10.53 7.95
N VAL A 40 44.25 10.06 8.57
CA VAL A 40 43.97 8.65 8.81
C VAL A 40 42.91 8.16 7.81
N SER A 41 43.37 7.83 6.60
CA SER A 41 42.52 7.22 5.56
C SER A 41 42.40 5.71 5.80
N GLY A 42 41.18 5.22 6.09
CA GLY A 42 40.90 3.79 6.16
C GLY A 42 41.24 3.09 7.49
N SER A 43 41.60 3.84 8.54
CA SER A 43 41.83 3.26 9.88
C SER A 43 40.79 3.73 10.89
N TYR A 44 40.49 2.85 11.85
CA TYR A 44 39.55 3.08 12.94
C TYR A 44 40.29 3.67 14.13
N LEU A 45 39.81 4.79 14.66
CA LEU A 45 40.23 5.23 15.99
C LEU A 45 39.21 4.69 16.99
N SER A 46 39.69 3.90 17.95
CA SER A 46 38.87 3.32 19.02
C SER A 46 39.43 3.75 20.36
N THR A 47 38.55 4.15 21.28
CA THR A 47 38.95 4.54 22.63
C THR A 47 38.08 3.81 23.63
N ASN A 48 38.68 3.21 24.64
CA ASN A 48 37.97 2.60 25.77
C ASN A 48 37.77 3.63 26.92
N SER A 49 37.68 4.93 26.60
CA SER A 49 37.65 6.03 27.57
C SER A 49 36.85 7.22 27.04
N ARG A 50 36.42 8.13 27.92
CA ARG A 50 35.63 9.32 27.55
C ARG A 50 36.47 10.30 26.71
N LEU A 51 35.96 10.66 25.53
CA LEU A 51 36.41 11.80 24.75
C LEU A 51 35.44 12.97 24.98
N SER A 52 35.96 14.13 25.39
CA SER A 52 35.15 15.34 25.56
C SER A 52 35.68 16.51 24.73
N VAL A 53 34.76 17.25 24.10
CA VAL A 53 35.06 18.45 23.32
C VAL A 53 34.42 19.65 24.02
N GLY A 54 35.25 20.45 24.69
CA GLY A 54 34.83 21.63 25.43
C GLY A 54 34.52 22.84 24.54
N SER A 55 34.08 23.92 25.17
CA SER A 55 33.76 25.18 24.49
C SER A 55 34.94 25.74 23.70
N GLY A 56 34.70 26.10 22.44
CA GLY A 56 35.75 26.57 21.52
C GLY A 56 36.69 25.49 20.98
N GLY A 57 36.50 24.22 21.35
CA GLY A 57 37.16 23.08 20.71
C GLY A 57 36.50 22.73 19.38
N THR A 58 37.30 22.32 18.39
CA THR A 58 36.79 21.82 17.10
C THR A 58 37.24 20.39 16.88
N TRP A 59 36.29 19.54 16.50
CA TRP A 59 36.55 18.16 16.13
C TRP A 59 36.37 17.96 14.62
N LEU A 60 37.39 17.40 13.97
CA LEU A 60 37.44 17.13 12.53
C LEU A 60 37.70 15.64 12.28
N LEU A 61 36.82 14.98 11.52
CA LEU A 61 36.94 13.58 11.10
C LEU A 61 36.86 13.48 9.57
N ASN A 62 37.95 13.78 8.86
CA ASN A 62 37.97 13.69 7.39
C ASN A 62 38.12 12.26 6.89
N ASN A 63 37.04 11.69 6.31
CA ASN A 63 37.00 10.31 5.80
C ASN A 63 37.41 9.24 6.83
N SER A 64 37.30 9.53 8.14
CA SER A 64 37.69 8.63 9.22
C SER A 64 36.49 8.19 10.05
N GLN A 65 36.57 6.99 10.64
CA GLN A 65 35.54 6.48 11.55
C GLN A 65 36.08 6.45 12.98
N PHE A 66 35.25 6.92 13.92
CA PHE A 66 35.51 6.75 15.34
C PHE A 66 34.57 5.68 15.91
N GLN A 67 35.11 4.63 16.50
CA GLN A 67 34.31 3.57 17.10
C GLN A 67 34.19 3.79 18.60
N THR A 68 32.95 3.89 19.08
CA THR A 68 32.64 3.73 20.50
C THR A 68 32.10 2.30 20.70
N PRO A 69 32.41 1.61 21.81
CA PRO A 69 31.85 0.29 22.09
C PRO A 69 30.32 0.25 21.99
N ARG A 70 29.77 -0.91 21.64
CA ARG A 70 28.31 -1.12 21.58
C ARG A 70 27.75 -1.09 23.01
N ILE A 71 27.28 0.07 23.46
CA ILE A 71 26.85 0.26 24.85
C ILE A 71 25.48 -0.39 25.05
N GLY A 72 25.41 -1.40 25.92
CA GLY A 72 24.18 -1.70 26.65
C GLY A 72 24.07 -0.76 27.84
N SER A 73 22.92 -0.07 27.98
CA SER A 73 22.32 0.70 29.11
C SER A 73 23.16 1.41 30.21
N ALA A 74 24.48 1.28 30.31
CA ALA A 74 25.32 1.94 31.31
C ALA A 74 26.22 2.99 30.65
N GLN A 75 25.88 4.26 30.86
CA GLN A 75 26.53 5.42 30.24
C GLN A 75 27.92 5.71 30.82
N THR A 76 28.98 5.25 30.16
CA THR A 76 30.35 5.71 30.50
C THR A 76 31.29 6.00 29.34
N GLU A 77 30.98 5.61 28.10
CA GLU A 77 31.96 5.59 26.99
C GLU A 77 31.44 6.28 25.70
N VAL A 78 31.00 7.53 25.83
CA VAL A 78 30.40 8.31 24.74
C VAL A 78 31.24 9.54 24.42
N ILE A 79 31.42 9.87 23.14
CA ILE A 79 31.99 11.17 22.75
C ILE A 79 31.00 12.25 23.13
N THR A 80 31.41 13.17 24.01
CA THR A 80 30.54 14.23 24.52
C THR A 80 30.98 15.60 24.05
N PHE A 81 30.10 16.32 23.39
CA PHE A 81 30.31 17.71 22.98
C PHE A 81 29.71 18.66 24.02
N THR A 82 30.61 19.39 24.71
CA THR A 82 30.37 20.36 25.79
C THR A 82 30.82 21.76 25.37
N GLY A 83 30.36 22.20 24.21
CA GLY A 83 30.39 23.60 23.74
C GLY A 83 31.20 23.79 22.46
N GLY A 84 31.81 22.72 21.94
CA GLY A 84 32.61 22.73 20.73
C GLY A 84 31.82 22.31 19.49
N THR A 85 32.43 22.48 18.32
CA THR A 85 31.81 22.19 17.02
C THR A 85 32.40 20.93 16.38
N TYR A 86 31.56 20.11 15.78
CA TYR A 86 31.98 19.15 14.76
C TYR A 86 32.03 19.86 13.40
N SER A 87 33.20 19.88 12.76
CA SER A 87 33.37 20.57 11.47
C SER A 87 33.42 19.58 10.29
N ARG A 88 32.63 19.95 9.29
CA ARG A 88 32.04 19.12 8.22
C ARG A 88 33.05 18.26 7.47
N THR A 89 32.98 16.97 7.73
CA THR A 89 33.76 15.96 7.02
C THR A 89 32.99 14.63 7.02
N THR A 90 33.12 13.85 5.95
CA THR A 90 32.45 12.55 5.67
C THR A 90 32.62 11.46 6.73
N GLY A 91 33.43 11.71 7.76
CA GLY A 91 33.59 10.82 8.90
C GLY A 91 32.42 10.85 9.87
N TYR A 92 32.38 9.84 10.73
CA TYR A 92 31.31 9.65 11.70
C TYR A 92 31.71 8.80 12.89
N VAL A 93 30.90 8.90 13.93
CA VAL A 93 30.92 8.05 15.12
C VAL A 93 30.08 6.81 14.83
N ASN A 94 30.75 5.66 14.81
CA ASN A 94 30.12 4.35 14.83
C ASN A 94 29.83 3.95 16.28
N GLY A 95 28.60 4.27 16.70
CA GLY A 95 28.09 4.11 18.05
C GLY A 95 27.51 5.43 18.58
N TYR A 96 27.53 5.63 19.90
CA TYR A 96 26.88 6.78 20.52
C TYR A 96 27.74 8.03 20.46
N ALA A 97 27.11 9.15 20.12
CA ALA A 97 27.61 10.50 20.37
C ALA A 97 26.61 11.25 21.27
N ALA A 98 27.12 12.12 22.14
CA ALA A 98 26.32 12.90 23.07
C ALA A 98 26.62 14.40 22.98
N ALA A 99 25.61 15.22 23.23
CA ALA A 99 25.73 16.67 23.36
C ALA A 99 25.15 17.10 24.71
N ASN A 100 25.84 17.98 25.41
CA ASN A 100 25.38 18.60 26.65
C ASN A 100 25.63 20.11 26.62
N SER A 101 24.78 20.92 27.24
CA SER A 101 24.97 22.38 27.34
C SER A 101 25.29 23.07 25.99
N GLN A 102 24.54 22.74 24.92
CA GLN A 102 24.73 23.26 23.55
C GLN A 102 23.70 24.32 23.16
N GLY A 103 24.09 25.17 22.21
CA GLY A 103 23.15 25.97 21.42
C GLY A 103 22.33 25.11 20.46
N ALA A 104 21.20 25.65 19.98
CA ALA A 104 20.40 25.03 18.93
C ALA A 104 21.19 24.90 17.61
N GLY A 105 20.92 23.84 16.84
CA GLY A 105 21.54 23.59 15.54
C GLY A 105 22.81 22.73 15.60
N PHE A 106 23.13 22.16 16.75
CA PHE A 106 24.26 21.24 16.90
C PHE A 106 23.98 19.90 16.20
N VAL A 107 24.99 19.32 15.54
CA VAL A 107 24.84 18.08 14.76
C VAL A 107 25.64 16.96 15.42
N LEU A 108 24.96 15.87 15.78
CA LEU A 108 25.61 14.62 16.20
C LEU A 108 26.12 13.86 14.97
N PRO A 109 27.45 13.68 14.82
CA PRO A 109 28.01 13.11 13.60
C PRO A 109 28.08 11.58 13.67
N ILE A 110 26.93 10.91 13.62
CA ILE A 110 26.80 9.46 13.82
C ILE A 110 26.61 8.70 12.49
N GLY A 111 26.92 7.40 12.47
CA GLY A 111 26.79 6.53 11.29
C GLY A 111 27.32 5.11 11.53
N GLN A 112 27.13 4.17 10.59
CA GLN A 112 27.72 2.82 10.66
C GLN A 112 28.44 2.43 9.39
N SER A 113 27.69 2.09 8.33
CA SER A 113 28.23 1.97 6.97
C SER A 113 28.12 3.29 6.22
N THR A 114 27.18 4.14 6.64
CA THR A 114 26.90 5.43 6.04
C THR A 114 26.78 6.52 7.10
N TYR A 115 27.19 7.74 6.74
CA TYR A 115 27.00 8.91 7.57
C TYR A 115 25.50 9.24 7.68
N ARG A 116 24.99 9.36 8.91
CA ARG A 116 23.58 9.57 9.24
C ARG A 116 23.47 10.55 10.41
N PRO A 117 23.76 11.84 10.19
CA PRO A 117 23.77 12.80 11.29
C PRO A 117 22.38 13.06 11.85
N LEU A 118 22.32 13.34 13.15
CA LEU A 118 21.12 13.80 13.85
C LEU A 118 21.32 15.25 14.29
N THR A 119 20.48 16.16 13.80
CA THR A 119 20.53 17.57 14.20
C THR A 119 19.71 17.79 15.45
N VAL A 120 20.27 18.45 16.44
CA VAL A 120 19.59 18.87 17.68
C VAL A 120 19.19 20.33 17.53
N ASN A 121 17.90 20.60 17.41
CA ASN A 121 17.36 21.94 17.16
C ASN A 121 17.10 22.73 18.43
N THR A 122 17.29 22.12 19.60
CA THR A 122 16.95 22.73 20.90
C THR A 122 18.22 23.11 21.62
N SER A 123 18.21 24.28 22.29
CA SER A 123 19.29 24.61 23.21
C SER A 123 19.16 23.77 24.47
N LEU A 124 20.26 23.12 24.87
CA LEU A 124 20.30 22.26 26.06
C LEU A 124 20.77 23.10 27.25
N ALA A 125 19.95 23.23 28.29
CA ALA A 125 20.39 23.84 29.54
C ALA A 125 21.45 22.98 30.25
N SER A 126 22.16 23.58 31.21
CA SER A 126 23.23 22.90 31.96
C SER A 126 22.69 21.67 32.70
N GLY A 127 23.47 20.58 32.70
CA GLY A 127 23.07 19.29 33.26
C GLY A 127 22.31 18.38 32.30
N ASN A 128 21.83 18.91 31.17
CA ASN A 128 21.00 18.15 30.22
C ASN A 128 21.83 17.57 29.09
N THR A 129 21.45 16.36 28.68
CA THR A 129 22.17 15.60 27.66
C THR A 129 21.20 14.94 26.69
N ILE A 130 21.58 14.90 25.42
CA ILE A 130 21.03 13.98 24.42
C ILE A 130 22.18 13.13 23.90
N SER A 131 21.94 11.83 23.76
CA SER A 131 22.86 10.90 23.12
C SER A 131 22.13 10.12 22.04
N ALA A 132 22.76 9.89 20.90
CA ALA A 132 22.19 9.10 19.83
C ALA A 132 23.23 8.22 19.13
N ALA A 133 22.77 7.11 18.57
CA ALA A 133 23.52 6.25 17.67
C ALA A 133 22.66 5.91 16.44
N TRP A 134 23.31 5.69 15.30
CA TRP A 134 22.67 5.12 14.12
C TRP A 134 22.99 3.63 14.03
N TYR A 135 22.03 2.82 13.63
CA TYR A 135 22.21 1.39 13.39
C TYR A 135 21.66 0.99 12.03
N ASP A 136 22.47 0.30 11.23
CA ASP A 136 22.04 -0.37 10.01
C ASP A 136 21.28 -1.66 10.42
N LEU A 137 19.97 -1.70 10.17
CA LEU A 137 19.14 -2.90 10.33
C LEU A 137 18.52 -3.27 9.00
N GLN A 138 18.41 -4.58 8.73
CA GLN A 138 17.50 -5.06 7.70
C GLN A 138 16.06 -4.62 8.04
N PRO A 139 15.27 -4.15 7.06
CA PRO A 139 13.93 -3.65 7.29
C PRO A 139 13.05 -4.72 7.96
N GLN A 140 12.35 -4.34 9.03
CA GLN A 140 11.30 -5.16 9.65
C GLN A 140 10.06 -5.17 8.74
N PRO A 141 9.21 -6.22 8.77
CA PRO A 141 8.25 -6.52 7.70
C PRO A 141 7.17 -5.44 7.49
N SER A 142 6.76 -4.69 8.53
CA SER A 142 5.93 -3.46 8.52
C SER A 142 5.29 -3.27 9.90
N THR A 143 4.65 -2.13 10.14
CA THR A 143 3.74 -1.93 11.29
C THR A 143 2.47 -1.17 10.87
N HIS A 144 1.45 -1.20 11.71
CA HIS A 144 0.25 -0.39 11.53
C HIS A 144 0.18 0.68 12.62
N ILE A 145 0.03 1.94 12.22
CA ILE A 145 -0.15 3.07 13.13
C ILE A 145 -1.44 3.76 12.73
N ASN A 146 -2.42 3.83 13.63
CA ASN A 146 -3.74 4.42 13.39
C ASN A 146 -4.41 3.92 12.08
N GLY A 147 -4.27 2.61 11.79
CA GLY A 147 -4.85 1.98 10.59
C GLY A 147 -4.07 2.18 9.28
N ILE A 148 -2.97 2.94 9.29
CA ILE A 148 -2.08 3.12 8.14
C ILE A 148 -0.91 2.13 8.26
N GLN A 149 -0.60 1.42 7.16
CA GLN A 149 0.55 0.53 7.10
C GLN A 149 1.84 1.31 6.77
N TYR A 150 2.88 1.03 7.53
CA TYR A 150 4.20 1.63 7.45
C TYR A 150 5.23 0.57 7.12
N TYR A 151 5.96 0.75 6.02
CA TYR A 151 7.09 -0.08 5.64
C TYR A 151 8.37 0.60 6.07
N PHE A 152 9.07 0.01 7.03
CA PHE A 152 10.31 0.58 7.55
C PHE A 152 11.40 0.58 6.48
N LEU A 153 12.07 1.73 6.34
CA LEU A 153 13.32 1.80 5.60
C LEU A 153 14.46 1.19 6.45
N PRO A 154 15.58 0.80 5.83
CA PRO A 154 16.72 0.25 6.55
C PRO A 154 17.26 1.20 7.62
N GLY A 155 17.55 0.63 8.78
CA GLY A 155 18.18 1.30 9.91
C GLY A 155 17.29 2.19 10.77
N TYR A 156 17.85 2.64 11.89
CA TYR A 156 17.16 3.44 12.89
C TYR A 156 18.14 4.28 13.72
N TYR A 157 17.61 5.38 14.29
CA TYR A 157 18.29 6.12 15.34
C TYR A 157 17.86 5.57 16.69
N ASP A 158 18.82 5.28 17.55
CA ASP A 158 18.58 5.03 18.97
C ASP A 158 18.95 6.29 19.75
N VAL A 159 17.99 6.88 20.45
CA VAL A 159 18.12 8.21 21.05
C VAL A 159 17.76 8.14 22.52
N ASN A 160 18.66 8.60 23.39
CA ASN A 160 18.41 8.77 24.82
C ASN A 160 18.45 10.27 25.18
N THR A 161 17.47 10.73 25.93
CA THR A 161 17.33 12.13 26.37
C THR A 161 17.20 12.20 27.88
N VAL A 162 17.84 13.21 28.49
CA VAL A 162 17.78 13.49 29.94
C VAL A 162 16.77 14.61 30.27
N THR A 163 16.16 15.25 29.27
CA THR A 163 15.23 16.37 29.47
C THR A 163 13.97 16.34 28.66
N ALA A 164 12.95 17.01 29.21
CA ALA A 164 11.72 17.36 28.52
C ALA A 164 11.96 18.10 27.19
N GLY A 165 11.30 17.60 26.13
CA GLY A 165 11.06 18.31 24.87
C GLY A 165 12.31 18.67 24.07
N VAL A 166 13.09 17.68 23.62
CA VAL A 166 14.19 17.92 22.68
C VAL A 166 13.68 17.77 21.24
N SER A 167 13.73 18.86 20.47
CA SER A 167 13.52 18.85 19.03
C SER A 167 14.77 18.38 18.27
N VAL A 168 14.60 17.38 17.41
CA VAL A 168 15.65 16.83 16.54
C VAL A 168 15.21 16.71 15.09
N THR A 169 16.16 16.82 14.16
CA THR A 169 15.95 16.57 12.73
C THR A 169 16.89 15.46 12.26
N PRO A 170 16.37 14.23 12.06
CA PRO A 170 17.12 13.13 11.47
C PRO A 170 17.41 13.35 9.98
N THR A 171 18.52 12.79 9.48
CA THR A 171 18.83 12.82 8.04
C THR A 171 18.15 11.65 7.33
N ALA A 172 17.29 11.97 6.36
CA ALA A 172 16.57 10.98 5.56
C ALA A 172 17.54 10.13 4.71
N PRO A 173 17.28 8.82 4.53
CA PRO A 173 18.01 8.00 3.59
C PRO A 173 17.71 8.41 2.15
N VAL A 174 18.61 8.07 1.22
CA VAL A 174 18.44 8.35 -0.22
C VAL A 174 17.20 7.65 -0.81
N GLU A 175 16.77 6.55 -0.20
CA GLU A 175 15.58 5.78 -0.59
C GLU A 175 14.26 6.44 -0.15
N ALA A 176 14.31 7.56 0.58
CA ALA A 176 13.12 8.28 1.00
C ALA A 176 12.38 8.85 -0.22
N ILE A 177 11.07 8.67 -0.22
CA ILE A 177 10.13 9.16 -1.24
C ILE A 177 9.21 10.22 -0.62
N SER A 178 8.35 10.83 -1.44
CA SER A 178 7.41 11.88 -0.97
C SER A 178 6.47 11.42 0.16
N ALA A 179 6.23 10.12 0.30
CA ALA A 179 5.39 9.52 1.35
C ALA A 179 6.19 8.99 2.55
N THR A 180 7.50 9.29 2.65
CA THR A 180 8.31 8.87 3.81
C THR A 180 7.98 9.73 5.03
N ARG A 181 7.66 9.04 6.13
CA ARG A 181 7.35 9.63 7.43
C ARG A 181 8.38 9.19 8.46
N LEU A 182 8.52 9.99 9.50
CA LEU A 182 9.28 9.66 10.68
C LEU A 182 8.32 9.05 11.70
N VAL A 183 8.70 7.90 12.25
CA VAL A 183 7.95 7.20 13.29
C VAL A 183 8.87 6.92 14.47
N GLY A 184 8.31 6.91 15.68
CA GLY A 184 9.06 6.72 16.91
C GLY A 184 8.43 5.67 17.83
N THR A 185 9.25 5.01 18.64
CA THR A 185 8.78 4.08 19.68
C THR A 185 9.68 4.18 20.91
N ALA A 186 9.10 4.07 22.10
CA ALA A 186 9.84 4.05 23.38
C ALA A 186 10.15 2.62 23.87
N ASP A 187 9.35 1.64 23.44
CA ASP A 187 9.42 0.24 23.90
C ASP A 187 9.88 -0.74 22.80
N GLY A 188 10.12 -0.24 21.58
CA GLY A 188 10.53 -1.04 20.43
C GLY A 188 9.37 -1.76 19.74
N VAL A 189 8.14 -1.61 20.22
CA VAL A 189 6.96 -2.35 19.74
C VAL A 189 5.86 -1.40 19.29
N ASN A 190 5.50 -0.43 20.13
CA ASN A 190 4.42 0.50 19.87
C ASN A 190 4.98 1.75 19.17
N PHE A 191 4.73 1.84 17.87
CA PHE A 191 5.15 2.97 17.05
C PHE A 191 4.09 4.06 16.98
N VAL A 192 4.54 5.30 17.04
CA VAL A 192 3.75 6.51 16.85
C VAL A 192 4.28 7.24 15.62
N ASP A 193 3.36 7.78 14.84
CA ASP A 193 3.72 8.64 13.72
C ASP A 193 4.06 10.05 14.22
N ILE A 194 5.27 10.49 13.93
CA ILE A 194 5.78 11.80 14.35
C ILE A 194 5.46 12.87 13.30
N GLY A 195 5.51 12.52 12.02
CA GLY A 195 5.24 13.46 10.94
C GLY A 195 5.95 13.12 9.62
N PRO A 196 5.76 13.95 8.58
CA PRO A 196 6.60 13.92 7.39
C PRO A 196 8.09 14.05 7.75
N VAL A 197 8.98 13.43 6.97
CA VAL A 197 10.43 13.43 7.23
C VAL A 197 11.07 14.83 7.28
N THR A 198 10.40 15.84 6.73
CA THR A 198 10.79 17.26 6.80
C THR A 198 10.48 17.93 8.13
N THR A 199 9.78 17.26 9.03
CA THR A 199 9.32 17.81 10.31
C THR A 199 10.30 17.45 11.42
N ALA A 200 10.66 18.43 12.25
CA ALA A 200 11.45 18.16 13.43
C ALA A 200 10.64 17.31 14.44
N ALA A 201 11.24 16.24 14.96
CA ALA A 201 10.65 15.40 15.99
C ALA A 201 10.86 16.05 17.35
N VAL A 202 9.79 16.27 18.12
CA VAL A 202 9.89 16.68 19.52
C VAL A 202 9.83 15.43 20.38
N LEU A 203 10.94 15.12 21.06
CA LEU A 203 11.07 13.97 21.93
C LEU A 203 10.89 14.40 23.39
N PRO A 204 9.96 13.79 24.14
CA PRO A 204 9.92 13.95 25.59
C PRO A 204 11.17 13.35 26.27
N GLU A 205 11.24 13.44 27.59
CA GLU A 205 12.29 12.76 28.35
C GLU A 205 12.16 11.24 28.23
N GLY A 206 13.26 10.57 27.95
CA GLY A 206 13.33 9.11 27.84
C GLY A 206 14.18 8.60 26.68
N SER A 207 14.00 7.31 26.39
CA SER A 207 14.69 6.57 25.32
C SER A 207 13.73 6.24 24.19
N TYR A 208 14.17 6.47 22.95
CA TYR A 208 13.34 6.32 21.76
C TYR A 208 14.13 5.73 20.60
N GLN A 209 13.50 4.82 19.86
CA GLN A 209 13.93 4.47 18.52
C GLN A 209 13.17 5.30 17.50
N LEU A 210 13.89 6.03 16.64
CA LEU A 210 13.31 6.74 15.50
C LEU A 210 13.63 6.01 14.21
N ARG A 211 12.61 5.85 13.36
CA ARG A 211 12.71 5.14 12.08
C ARG A 211 12.08 5.95 10.97
N PHE A 212 12.60 5.79 9.77
CA PHE A 212 11.90 6.21 8.57
C PHE A 212 11.01 5.08 8.10
N ALA A 213 9.81 5.42 7.69
CA ALA A 213 8.91 4.46 7.09
C ALA A 213 8.14 5.10 5.95
N ASN A 214 8.01 4.36 4.85
CA ASN A 214 7.09 4.73 3.80
C ASN A 214 5.68 4.41 4.29
N SER A 215 4.88 5.44 4.52
CA SER A 215 3.46 5.22 4.74
C SER A 215 2.85 4.80 3.40
N SER A 216 2.20 3.64 3.35
CA SER A 216 1.18 3.45 2.35
C SER A 216 -0.02 4.24 2.83
N THR A 217 0.00 5.57 2.63
CA THR A 217 -1.27 6.30 2.57
C THR A 217 -2.06 5.57 1.51
N ALA A 218 -3.15 4.91 1.92
CA ALA A 218 -4.03 4.21 0.98
C ALA A 218 -4.26 5.18 -0.17
N LEU A 219 -3.68 4.88 -1.34
CA LEU A 219 -4.11 5.53 -2.54
C LEU A 219 -5.61 5.21 -2.61
N PRO A 220 -6.48 6.19 -2.86
CA PRO A 220 -7.90 5.93 -3.02
C PRO A 220 -8.04 4.72 -3.93
N LEU A 221 -8.84 3.74 -3.50
CA LEU A 221 -9.22 2.60 -4.32
C LEU A 221 -9.40 3.07 -5.76
N THR A 222 -8.46 2.70 -6.65
CA THR A 222 -8.55 3.09 -8.04
C THR A 222 -9.03 1.85 -8.78
N LEU A 223 -10.34 1.78 -8.98
CA LEU A 223 -10.92 0.92 -10.00
C LEU A 223 -10.28 1.33 -11.34
N THR A 224 -9.36 0.52 -11.85
CA THR A 224 -8.64 0.85 -13.09
C THR A 224 -9.46 0.48 -14.32
N ALA A 225 -10.27 -0.59 -14.22
CA ALA A 225 -11.14 -1.00 -15.29
C ALA A 225 -12.39 -1.72 -14.76
N PHE A 226 -13.52 -1.46 -15.43
CA PHE A 226 -14.70 -2.31 -15.38
C PHE A 226 -15.15 -2.59 -16.82
N THR A 227 -15.25 -3.86 -17.16
CA THR A 227 -15.64 -4.34 -18.50
C THR A 227 -16.79 -5.32 -18.38
N ALA A 228 -17.63 -5.33 -19.41
CA ALA A 228 -18.70 -6.31 -19.58
C ALA A 228 -18.61 -6.83 -21.02
N ILE A 229 -18.61 -8.14 -21.20
CA ILE A 229 -18.48 -8.80 -22.50
C ILE A 229 -19.60 -9.85 -22.60
N LYS A 230 -20.34 -9.83 -23.70
CA LYS A 230 -21.32 -10.86 -24.01
C LYS A 230 -20.62 -12.13 -24.50
N GLN A 231 -20.96 -13.28 -23.91
CA GLN A 231 -20.53 -14.59 -24.38
C GLN A 231 -21.75 -15.51 -24.53
N GLY A 232 -22.24 -15.68 -25.75
CA GLY A 232 -23.51 -16.38 -25.98
C GLY A 232 -24.68 -15.69 -25.28
N ASN A 233 -25.35 -16.42 -24.38
CA ASN A 233 -26.48 -15.92 -23.58
C ASN A 233 -26.07 -15.44 -22.18
N THR A 234 -24.77 -15.33 -21.88
CA THR A 234 -24.27 -14.87 -20.58
C THR A 234 -23.45 -13.58 -20.71
N GLY A 235 -23.37 -12.81 -19.64
CA GLY A 235 -22.53 -11.62 -19.54
C GLY A 235 -21.34 -11.87 -18.62
N ILE A 236 -20.12 -11.78 -19.15
CA ILE A 236 -18.90 -11.81 -18.33
C ILE A 236 -18.59 -10.38 -17.90
N LEU A 237 -18.54 -10.15 -16.59
CA LEU A 237 -18.19 -8.90 -15.96
C LEU A 237 -16.82 -9.06 -15.34
N SER A 238 -15.91 -8.12 -15.60
CA SER A 238 -14.58 -8.14 -15.00
C SER A 238 -14.18 -6.76 -14.53
N TRP A 239 -13.51 -6.71 -13.38
CA TRP A 239 -12.93 -5.48 -12.88
C TRP A 239 -11.51 -5.70 -12.40
N LYS A 240 -10.73 -4.63 -12.54
CA LYS A 240 -9.34 -4.55 -12.11
C LYS A 240 -9.20 -3.49 -11.05
N ILE A 241 -8.48 -3.83 -10.00
CA ILE A 241 -8.20 -2.96 -8.88
C ILE A 241 -6.67 -2.85 -8.78
N SER A 242 -6.12 -1.64 -8.89
CA SER A 242 -4.66 -1.45 -8.78
C SER A 242 -4.12 -1.76 -7.39
N SER A 243 -4.93 -1.50 -6.36
CA SER A 243 -4.65 -1.76 -4.95
C SER A 243 -5.97 -1.78 -4.19
N GLU A 244 -6.15 -2.79 -3.36
CA GLU A 244 -7.38 -2.99 -2.60
C GLU A 244 -7.10 -2.66 -1.14
N GLN A 245 -7.52 -1.49 -0.66
CA GLN A 245 -7.29 -1.06 0.72
C GLN A 245 -8.59 -0.49 1.28
N GLY A 246 -9.02 -0.98 2.45
CA GLY A 246 -10.23 -0.48 3.09
C GLY A 246 -11.54 -0.82 2.39
N VAL A 247 -11.53 -1.72 1.40
CA VAL A 247 -12.74 -2.24 0.77
C VAL A 247 -13.36 -3.33 1.63
N ASP A 248 -14.68 -3.28 1.78
CA ASP A 248 -15.46 -4.36 2.39
C ASP A 248 -15.84 -5.36 1.30
N GLN A 249 -16.61 -4.90 0.30
CA GLN A 249 -17.13 -5.74 -0.77
C GLN A 249 -17.38 -4.97 -2.07
N TYR A 250 -17.47 -5.73 -3.15
CA TYR A 250 -17.94 -5.28 -4.45
C TYR A 250 -19.32 -5.86 -4.74
N THR A 251 -20.24 -5.04 -5.26
CA THR A 251 -21.57 -5.48 -5.69
C THR A 251 -21.72 -5.17 -7.17
N ILE A 252 -22.05 -6.19 -7.96
CA ILE A 252 -22.47 -5.96 -9.35
C ILE A 252 -23.96 -5.65 -9.33
N GLU A 253 -24.32 -4.54 -9.96
CA GLU A 253 -25.71 -4.13 -10.15
C GLU A 253 -26.07 -4.09 -11.64
N ARG A 254 -27.31 -4.48 -11.94
CA ARG A 254 -27.88 -4.53 -13.28
C ARG A 254 -29.14 -3.69 -13.37
N SER A 255 -29.39 -3.08 -14.53
CA SER A 255 -30.57 -2.29 -14.83
C SER A 255 -31.07 -2.56 -16.24
N ALA A 256 -32.39 -2.52 -16.44
CA ALA A 256 -33.02 -2.61 -17.76
C ALA A 256 -33.20 -1.24 -18.45
N ASP A 257 -33.22 -0.16 -17.65
CA ASP A 257 -33.53 1.21 -18.11
C ASP A 257 -32.36 2.19 -17.93
N GLY A 258 -31.25 1.72 -17.36
CA GLY A 258 -30.07 2.52 -17.04
C GLY A 258 -30.28 3.50 -15.87
N ARG A 259 -31.42 3.42 -15.17
CA ARG A 259 -31.80 4.32 -14.06
C ARG A 259 -31.97 3.56 -12.75
N ARG A 260 -32.73 2.47 -12.76
CA ARG A 260 -32.98 1.63 -11.57
C ARG A 260 -32.09 0.41 -11.61
N PHE A 261 -31.11 0.38 -10.72
CA PHE A 261 -30.15 -0.69 -10.59
C PHE A 261 -30.52 -1.62 -9.44
N THR A 262 -30.44 -2.93 -9.69
CA THR A 262 -30.64 -3.99 -8.70
C THR A 262 -29.37 -4.82 -8.57
N ALA A 263 -28.97 -5.14 -7.35
CA ALA A 263 -27.84 -6.03 -7.09
C ALA A 263 -28.11 -7.44 -7.67
N ILE A 264 -27.15 -7.99 -8.41
CA ILE A 264 -27.22 -9.36 -8.92
C ILE A 264 -26.27 -10.30 -8.16
N SER A 265 -25.17 -9.78 -7.62
CA SER A 265 -24.22 -10.54 -6.81
C SER A 265 -23.29 -9.60 -6.04
N SER A 266 -22.74 -10.09 -4.93
CA SER A 266 -21.67 -9.44 -4.17
C SER A 266 -20.47 -10.38 -4.07
N VAL A 267 -19.28 -9.80 -4.19
CA VAL A 267 -18.00 -10.49 -4.03
C VAL A 267 -17.25 -9.79 -2.89
N PRO A 268 -16.91 -10.50 -1.80
CA PRO A 268 -16.11 -9.92 -0.74
C PRO A 268 -14.73 -9.55 -1.29
N SER A 269 -14.14 -8.49 -0.73
CA SER A 269 -12.73 -8.19 -0.97
C SER A 269 -11.83 -9.37 -0.54
N GLN A 270 -10.64 -9.49 -1.12
CA GLN A 270 -9.63 -10.49 -0.72
C GLN A 270 -8.82 -10.06 0.51
N GLY A 271 -9.17 -8.92 1.12
CA GLY A 271 -8.36 -8.30 2.16
C GLY A 271 -7.28 -7.42 1.57
N ASN A 272 -6.72 -6.53 2.41
CA ASN A 272 -5.85 -5.46 1.96
C ASN A 272 -4.71 -5.97 1.04
N SER A 273 -4.62 -5.47 -0.19
CA SER A 273 -3.63 -5.84 -1.21
C SER A 273 -3.00 -4.61 -1.85
N VAL A 274 -1.69 -4.70 -2.08
CA VAL A 274 -0.89 -3.68 -2.81
C VAL A 274 -0.58 -4.09 -4.26
N GLN A 275 -1.05 -5.27 -4.69
CA GLN A 275 -0.88 -5.77 -6.06
C GLN A 275 -2.18 -5.62 -6.86
N GLU A 276 -2.08 -5.59 -8.20
CA GLU A 276 -3.27 -5.60 -9.06
C GLU A 276 -4.09 -6.87 -8.80
N LEU A 277 -5.36 -6.69 -8.47
CA LEU A 277 -6.32 -7.77 -8.34
C LEU A 277 -7.29 -7.75 -9.51
N VAL A 278 -7.57 -8.94 -10.04
CA VAL A 278 -8.53 -9.14 -11.13
C VAL A 278 -9.66 -10.00 -10.61
N TYR A 279 -10.87 -9.50 -10.76
CA TYR A 279 -12.10 -10.19 -10.40
C TYR A 279 -12.95 -10.43 -11.64
N SER A 280 -13.80 -11.45 -11.57
CA SER A 280 -14.82 -11.69 -12.57
C SER A 280 -16.10 -12.24 -11.96
N LEU A 281 -17.21 -11.94 -12.63
CA LEU A 281 -18.53 -12.49 -12.34
C LEU A 281 -19.20 -12.82 -13.66
N THR A 282 -19.87 -13.97 -13.74
CA THR A 282 -20.69 -14.33 -14.88
C THR A 282 -22.16 -14.15 -14.54
N ASP A 283 -22.84 -13.26 -15.25
CA ASP A 283 -24.29 -13.16 -15.25
C ASP A 283 -24.87 -14.25 -16.19
N ILE A 284 -25.37 -15.33 -15.59
CA ILE A 284 -25.90 -16.50 -16.31
C ILE A 284 -27.36 -16.32 -16.79
N SER A 285 -28.05 -15.27 -16.33
CA SER A 285 -29.41 -14.96 -16.75
C SER A 285 -29.60 -13.46 -16.98
N PRO A 286 -28.93 -12.88 -18.00
CA PRO A 286 -29.17 -11.51 -18.43
C PRO A 286 -30.62 -11.30 -18.84
N LEU A 287 -31.12 -10.07 -18.70
CA LEU A 287 -32.42 -9.70 -19.21
C LEU A 287 -32.41 -9.76 -20.74
N LYS A 288 -33.58 -9.97 -21.36
CA LYS A 288 -33.73 -9.79 -22.81
C LYS A 288 -33.57 -8.30 -23.15
N GLY A 289 -32.88 -8.00 -24.25
CA GLY A 289 -32.59 -6.63 -24.69
C GLY A 289 -31.45 -5.98 -23.93
N ALA A 290 -31.61 -4.69 -23.62
CA ALA A 290 -30.56 -3.87 -23.00
C ALA A 290 -30.34 -4.24 -21.52
N ASN A 291 -29.08 -4.46 -21.16
CA ASN A 291 -28.62 -4.69 -19.79
C ASN A 291 -27.51 -3.70 -19.46
N TYR A 292 -27.77 -2.80 -18.54
CA TYR A 292 -26.81 -1.83 -18.02
C TYR A 292 -26.20 -2.37 -16.73
N TYR A 293 -24.88 -2.52 -16.71
CA TYR A 293 -24.13 -3.01 -15.57
C TYR A 293 -23.28 -1.92 -14.97
N ARG A 294 -23.15 -1.92 -13.64
CA ARG A 294 -22.16 -1.13 -12.91
C ARG A 294 -21.59 -1.92 -11.76
N LEU A 295 -20.35 -1.62 -11.40
CA LEU A 295 -19.75 -2.06 -10.15
C LEU A 295 -20.07 -1.00 -9.09
N LYS A 296 -20.59 -1.44 -7.96
CA LYS A 296 -20.70 -0.66 -6.72
C LYS A 296 -19.62 -1.15 -5.77
N THR A 297 -18.76 -0.27 -5.31
CA THR A 297 -17.80 -0.61 -4.26
C THR A 297 -18.25 -0.04 -2.93
N ILE A 298 -18.14 -0.84 -1.87
CA ILE A 298 -18.46 -0.46 -0.50
C ILE A 298 -17.16 -0.54 0.30
N GLU A 299 -16.75 0.59 0.86
CA GLU A 299 -15.60 0.70 1.77
C GLU A 299 -16.04 0.36 3.21
N ARG A 300 -15.08 -0.03 4.06
CA ARG A 300 -15.35 -0.42 5.47
C ARG A 300 -15.89 0.73 6.33
N ASP A 301 -15.67 1.97 5.91
CA ASP A 301 -16.24 3.18 6.54
C ASP A 301 -17.65 3.50 6.03
N GLY A 302 -18.19 2.68 5.12
CA GLY A 302 -19.52 2.83 4.52
C GLY A 302 -19.55 3.72 3.27
N LYS A 303 -18.41 4.25 2.82
CA LYS A 303 -18.34 5.04 1.59
C LYS A 303 -18.65 4.18 0.37
N ILE A 304 -19.40 4.75 -0.57
CA ILE A 304 -19.84 4.08 -1.79
C ILE A 304 -19.29 4.79 -3.01
N SER A 305 -18.75 4.02 -3.95
CA SER A 305 -18.37 4.49 -5.28
C SER A 305 -18.94 3.60 -6.37
N TYR A 306 -19.07 4.15 -7.59
CA TYR A 306 -19.61 3.44 -8.74
C TYR A 306 -18.66 3.52 -9.93
N SER A 307 -18.59 2.43 -10.70
CA SER A 307 -17.92 2.44 -12.00
C SER A 307 -18.72 3.23 -13.04
N ALA A 308 -18.08 3.47 -14.20
CA ALA A 308 -18.81 3.75 -15.42
C ALA A 308 -19.77 2.59 -15.76
N VAL A 309 -20.91 2.91 -16.35
CA VAL A 309 -21.91 1.92 -16.78
C VAL A 309 -21.44 1.21 -18.06
N ARG A 310 -21.70 -0.09 -18.16
CA ARG A 310 -21.46 -0.92 -19.33
C ARG A 310 -22.76 -1.49 -19.85
N LEU A 311 -23.00 -1.37 -21.15
CA LEU A 311 -24.21 -1.87 -21.80
C LEU A 311 -23.89 -3.15 -22.57
N LEU A 312 -24.67 -4.20 -22.32
CA LEU A 312 -24.75 -5.37 -23.17
C LEU A 312 -26.18 -5.51 -23.70
N SER A 313 -26.34 -5.92 -24.96
CA SER A 313 -27.63 -6.30 -25.52
C SER A 313 -27.70 -7.80 -25.72
N PHE A 314 -28.69 -8.42 -25.10
CA PHE A 314 -29.01 -9.83 -25.32
C PHE A 314 -30.23 -9.90 -26.22
N ASP A 315 -29.98 -9.98 -27.52
CA ASP A 315 -31.04 -10.17 -28.50
C ASP A 315 -31.80 -11.44 -28.14
N GLY A 316 -33.11 -11.30 -27.92
CA GLY A 316 -34.02 -12.42 -27.70
C GLY A 316 -34.26 -13.20 -28.99
N ASN A 317 -33.22 -13.52 -29.76
CA ASN A 317 -33.34 -14.26 -31.00
C ASN A 317 -33.38 -15.76 -30.71
N LEU A 318 -34.45 -16.17 -30.04
CA LEU A 318 -34.96 -17.53 -30.21
C LEU A 318 -35.37 -17.63 -31.67
N ARG A 319 -34.50 -18.22 -32.49
CA ARG A 319 -34.87 -18.57 -33.85
C ARG A 319 -35.74 -19.83 -33.79
N ILE A 320 -37.02 -19.63 -33.47
CA ILE A 320 -37.98 -20.71 -33.47
C ILE A 320 -38.30 -21.06 -34.92
N VAL A 321 -38.15 -22.34 -35.25
CA VAL A 321 -38.46 -22.88 -36.58
C VAL A 321 -39.52 -23.96 -36.42
N VAL A 322 -40.54 -23.91 -37.27
CA VAL A 322 -41.59 -24.95 -37.31
C VAL A 322 -41.48 -25.69 -38.63
N TYR A 323 -41.24 -27.00 -38.58
CA TYR A 323 -41.07 -27.84 -39.76
C TYR A 323 -41.53 -29.29 -39.53
N PRO A 324 -41.86 -30.05 -40.59
CA PRO A 324 -42.09 -29.55 -41.95
C PRO A 324 -43.33 -28.67 -42.00
N ASN A 325 -43.36 -27.76 -42.97
CA ASN A 325 -44.52 -26.96 -43.30
C ASN A 325 -44.57 -26.79 -44.82
N PRO A 326 -45.53 -27.43 -45.53
CA PRO A 326 -46.67 -28.19 -45.00
C PRO A 326 -46.32 -29.51 -44.30
N THR A 327 -47.27 -30.10 -43.55
CA THR A 327 -47.13 -31.40 -42.86
C THR A 327 -48.39 -32.27 -42.96
N SER A 328 -48.24 -33.59 -42.89
CA SER A 328 -49.35 -34.57 -42.92
C SER A 328 -49.48 -35.41 -41.65
N ASP A 329 -48.50 -35.38 -40.74
CA ASP A 329 -48.44 -36.22 -39.54
C ASP A 329 -48.09 -35.41 -38.30
N LYS A 330 -46.97 -34.70 -38.32
CA LYS A 330 -46.46 -33.96 -37.16
C LYS A 330 -45.76 -32.66 -37.53
N ALA A 331 -45.86 -31.66 -36.66
CA ALA A 331 -45.08 -30.42 -36.75
C ALA A 331 -44.02 -30.41 -35.63
N THR A 332 -42.76 -30.22 -36.00
CA THR A 332 -41.63 -30.11 -35.08
C THR A 332 -41.28 -28.63 -34.90
N ILE A 333 -41.20 -28.20 -33.64
CA ILE A 333 -40.81 -26.86 -33.25
C ILE A 333 -39.42 -26.95 -32.61
N THR A 334 -38.45 -26.22 -33.15
CA THR A 334 -37.07 -26.15 -32.62
C THR A 334 -36.70 -24.72 -32.22
N GLY A 335 -35.66 -24.56 -31.41
CA GLY A 335 -35.25 -23.25 -30.90
C GLY A 335 -36.05 -22.82 -29.67
N LEU A 336 -36.61 -23.78 -28.94
CA LEU A 336 -37.34 -23.56 -27.70
C LEU A 336 -36.41 -23.62 -26.48
N GLU A 337 -36.83 -23.09 -25.35
CA GLU A 337 -36.17 -23.29 -24.07
C GLU A 337 -37.09 -24.06 -23.12
N ALA A 338 -36.50 -24.78 -22.16
CA ALA A 338 -37.26 -25.50 -21.16
C ALA A 338 -38.17 -24.53 -20.39
N GLY A 339 -39.45 -24.86 -20.30
CA GLY A 339 -40.46 -24.06 -19.63
C GLY A 339 -41.32 -23.19 -20.54
N MET A 340 -40.95 -23.00 -21.81
CA MET A 340 -41.78 -22.32 -22.79
C MET A 340 -43.09 -23.08 -23.05
N GLN A 341 -44.15 -22.36 -23.38
CA GLN A 341 -45.45 -22.93 -23.69
C GLN A 341 -45.74 -22.78 -25.18
N VAL A 342 -46.04 -23.91 -25.84
CA VAL A 342 -46.42 -23.95 -27.25
C VAL A 342 -47.91 -24.28 -27.32
N THR A 343 -48.70 -23.39 -27.91
CA THR A 343 -50.14 -23.54 -28.08
C THR A 343 -50.47 -23.66 -29.57
N LEU A 344 -51.28 -24.65 -29.93
CA LEU A 344 -51.81 -24.84 -31.28
C LEU A 344 -53.23 -24.28 -31.35
N LEU A 345 -53.47 -23.40 -32.33
CA LEU A 345 -54.73 -22.73 -32.57
C LEU A 345 -55.22 -23.00 -34.00
N GLY A 346 -56.54 -23.09 -34.19
CA GLY A 346 -57.15 -23.06 -35.52
C GLY A 346 -57.29 -21.64 -36.08
N LEU A 347 -57.67 -21.51 -37.35
CA LEU A 347 -57.80 -20.23 -38.08
C LEU A 347 -58.67 -19.15 -37.41
N ARG A 348 -59.60 -19.55 -36.53
CA ARG A 348 -60.47 -18.62 -35.79
C ARG A 348 -60.01 -18.40 -34.34
N GLY A 349 -58.76 -18.72 -34.02
CA GLY A 349 -58.22 -18.67 -32.66
C GLY A 349 -58.76 -19.78 -31.74
N GLN A 350 -59.42 -20.80 -32.29
CA GLN A 350 -59.93 -21.92 -31.48
C GLN A 350 -58.75 -22.67 -30.86
N PHE A 351 -58.80 -22.91 -29.56
CA PHE A 351 -57.79 -23.69 -28.86
C PHE A 351 -57.88 -25.16 -29.27
N LEU A 352 -56.75 -25.76 -29.67
CA LEU A 352 -56.67 -27.19 -30.01
C LEU A 352 -55.78 -27.96 -29.05
N SER A 353 -54.59 -27.44 -28.77
CA SER A 353 -53.62 -28.12 -27.92
C SER A 353 -52.65 -27.15 -27.28
N ARG A 354 -52.05 -27.56 -26.17
CA ARG A 354 -51.01 -26.82 -25.47
C ARG A 354 -50.05 -27.77 -24.79
N GLN A 355 -48.77 -27.52 -24.98
CA GLN A 355 -47.70 -28.31 -24.41
C GLN A 355 -46.61 -27.40 -23.85
N LYS A 356 -45.91 -27.88 -22.83
CA LYS A 356 -44.76 -27.18 -22.25
C LYS A 356 -43.48 -27.83 -22.78
N ALA A 357 -42.57 -27.02 -23.29
CA ALA A 357 -41.28 -27.48 -23.77
C ALA A 357 -40.42 -27.98 -22.60
N SER A 358 -39.95 -29.21 -22.69
CA SER A 358 -38.97 -29.78 -21.76
C SER A 358 -37.53 -29.49 -22.16
N GLY A 359 -37.31 -28.99 -23.38
CA GLY A 359 -35.99 -28.67 -23.93
C GLY A 359 -36.11 -27.96 -25.29
N ASN A 360 -35.09 -28.11 -26.14
CA ASN A 360 -34.97 -27.36 -27.40
C ASN A 360 -35.98 -27.75 -28.50
N VAL A 361 -36.60 -28.93 -28.39
CA VAL A 361 -37.46 -29.49 -29.43
C VAL A 361 -38.79 -29.93 -28.82
N LEU A 362 -39.89 -29.63 -29.51
CA LEU A 362 -41.23 -30.09 -29.18
C LEU A 362 -41.95 -30.53 -30.45
N THR A 363 -42.71 -31.62 -30.37
CA THR A 363 -43.46 -32.17 -31.51
C THR A 363 -44.95 -32.11 -31.21
N MET A 364 -45.72 -31.56 -32.16
CA MET A 364 -47.18 -31.57 -32.13
C MET A 364 -47.73 -32.59 -33.13
N ASP A 365 -48.67 -33.40 -32.68
CA ASP A 365 -49.43 -34.32 -33.53
C ASP A 365 -50.45 -33.51 -34.35
N MET A 366 -50.36 -33.66 -35.67
CA MET A 366 -51.23 -33.02 -36.65
C MET A 366 -52.11 -34.04 -37.38
N LYS A 367 -51.89 -35.35 -37.18
CA LYS A 367 -52.47 -36.43 -37.98
C LYS A 367 -53.99 -36.46 -37.90
N GLN A 368 -54.54 -36.22 -36.71
CA GLN A 368 -55.98 -36.26 -36.43
C GLN A 368 -56.71 -34.94 -36.75
N LEU A 369 -55.98 -33.91 -37.20
CA LEU A 369 -56.55 -32.61 -37.51
C LEU A 369 -56.97 -32.53 -39.00
N PRO A 370 -58.10 -31.88 -39.33
CA PRO A 370 -58.49 -31.64 -40.71
C PRO A 370 -57.46 -30.84 -41.51
N SER A 371 -57.43 -31.02 -42.83
CA SER A 371 -56.61 -30.23 -43.74
C SER A 371 -57.01 -28.75 -43.68
N ALA A 372 -56.13 -27.92 -43.13
CA ALA A 372 -56.33 -26.51 -42.87
C ALA A 372 -55.00 -25.83 -42.51
N VAL A 373 -55.02 -24.50 -42.37
CA VAL A 373 -53.92 -23.75 -41.78
C VAL A 373 -54.13 -23.66 -40.26
N TYR A 374 -53.06 -23.82 -39.49
CA TYR A 374 -53.04 -23.70 -38.05
C TYR A 374 -52.01 -22.65 -37.63
N GLU A 375 -52.18 -22.10 -36.44
CA GLU A 375 -51.25 -21.17 -35.83
C GLU A 375 -50.60 -21.81 -34.60
N VAL A 376 -49.28 -21.83 -34.59
CA VAL A 376 -48.47 -22.25 -33.45
C VAL A 376 -47.99 -20.99 -32.74
N GLN A 377 -48.54 -20.73 -31.56
CA GLN A 377 -48.14 -19.63 -30.69
C GLN A 377 -47.14 -20.11 -29.65
N VAL A 378 -46.01 -19.44 -29.51
CA VAL A 378 -45.00 -19.74 -28.49
C VAL A 378 -44.97 -18.62 -27.47
N GLN A 379 -45.09 -18.97 -26.20
CA GLN A 379 -45.01 -18.08 -25.05
C GLN A 379 -43.82 -18.47 -24.17
N ASP A 380 -43.15 -17.47 -23.58
CA ASP A 380 -42.09 -17.74 -22.62
C ASP A 380 -42.66 -18.18 -21.26
N ALA A 381 -41.77 -18.48 -20.31
CA ALA A 381 -42.16 -18.96 -18.98
C ALA A 381 -43.03 -17.96 -18.19
N ASN A 382 -43.05 -16.69 -18.60
CA ASN A 382 -43.85 -15.63 -17.97
C ASN A 382 -45.18 -15.39 -18.72
N GLY A 383 -45.48 -16.16 -19.77
CA GLY A 383 -46.70 -16.04 -20.56
C GLY A 383 -46.65 -14.98 -21.65
N GLN A 384 -45.50 -14.34 -21.90
CA GLN A 384 -45.35 -13.39 -22.99
C GLN A 384 -45.20 -14.11 -24.32
N THR A 385 -46.00 -13.75 -25.33
CA THR A 385 -45.86 -14.30 -26.69
C THR A 385 -44.51 -13.92 -27.29
N VAL A 386 -43.68 -14.94 -27.57
CA VAL A 386 -42.35 -14.85 -28.20
C VAL A 386 -42.48 -14.85 -29.72
N GLY A 387 -43.46 -15.57 -30.26
CA GLY A 387 -43.69 -15.65 -31.70
C GLY A 387 -44.97 -16.39 -32.05
N SER A 388 -45.40 -16.28 -33.30
CA SER A 388 -46.54 -17.02 -33.85
C SER A 388 -46.23 -17.46 -35.27
N TYR A 389 -46.46 -18.74 -35.57
CA TYR A 389 -46.00 -19.42 -36.77
C TYR A 389 -47.18 -20.12 -37.45
N ARG A 390 -47.29 -19.98 -38.77
CA ARG A 390 -48.31 -20.68 -39.55
C ARG A 390 -47.81 -22.07 -39.92
N VAL A 391 -48.67 -23.07 -39.80
CA VAL A 391 -48.44 -24.45 -40.25
C VAL A 391 -49.60 -24.90 -41.12
N VAL A 392 -49.31 -25.41 -42.31
CA VAL A 392 -50.30 -25.96 -43.24
C VAL A 392 -50.37 -27.48 -43.03
N ARG A 393 -51.57 -27.99 -42.74
CA ARG A 393 -51.88 -29.43 -42.70
C ARG A 393 -52.55 -29.82 -44.02
N GLU A 394 -51.95 -30.76 -44.74
CA GLU A 394 -52.41 -31.20 -46.07
C GLU A 394 -53.41 -32.35 -46.06
#